data_AF-A0A1M5P6A0-F1
#
_entry.id   AF-A0A1M5P6A0-F1
#
_cell.length_a   1.000
_cell.length_b   1.000
_cell.length_c   1.000
_cell.angle_alpha   90.00
_cell.angle_beta   90.00
_cell.angle_gamma   90.00
#
_symmetry.space_group_name_H-M   'P 1'
#
loop_
_entity.id
_entity.type
_entity.pdbx_description
1 polymer ?
#
loop_
_entity_poly.entity_id
_entity_poly.type
_entity_poly.pdbx_seq_one_letter_code
_entity_poly.pdbx_strand_id
1 'polypeptide(L)'
;MKKLIPVVAVAMCVGLATSGCTIVETGEVGLRVNFDKTIEGTELVAGSFNQTVIGKVLTFPIKDVSVDVRDLNPLASDNSTMKDFDISVVYNIVPSAVSDLYINKSRSFHMVDNSGDIYLMHQYIYQTARNAVYKTARKYEALNMNDNRAQIEEEIQSSMSKTLADEKLNGVIISQVRVFSMVPSDAVKASADNLVRAKNEEKTKEVEVQIAKKEAERISALNANAGAISYMQAQAQMKIAEGIAEGKVHTVVIPYDFKGMVNVGGPK
;
A
#
# COMPACT_ATOMS: atom_id res chain seq x y z
N MET A 1 52.89 -9.11 -59.89
CA MET A 1 51.83 -8.30 -59.23
C MET A 1 50.41 -8.50 -59.81
N LYS A 2 50.09 -9.61 -60.51
CA LYS A 2 48.72 -9.87 -61.04
C LYS A 2 47.89 -10.86 -60.21
N LYS A 3 48.50 -11.61 -59.29
CA LYS A 3 47.83 -12.61 -58.42
C LYS A 3 47.49 -12.11 -57.01
N LEU A 4 47.92 -10.91 -56.63
CA LEU A 4 47.65 -10.30 -55.31
C LEU A 4 46.32 -9.52 -55.26
N ILE A 5 45.87 -8.99 -56.40
CA ILE A 5 44.61 -8.23 -56.52
C ILE A 5 43.37 -9.09 -56.22
N PRO A 6 43.21 -10.34 -56.72
CA PRO A 6 42.03 -11.14 -56.41
C PRO A 6 41.99 -11.60 -54.94
N VAL A 7 43.14 -11.78 -54.29
CA VAL A 7 43.23 -12.22 -52.89
C VAL A 7 42.85 -11.09 -51.93
N VAL A 8 43.25 -9.86 -52.21
CA VAL A 8 42.86 -8.68 -51.43
C VAL A 8 41.36 -8.37 -51.61
N ALA A 9 40.82 -8.52 -52.82
CA ALA A 9 39.38 -8.31 -53.06
C ALA A 9 38.51 -9.35 -52.33
N VAL A 10 38.91 -10.62 -52.33
CA VAL A 10 38.19 -11.68 -51.59
C VAL A 10 38.33 -11.48 -50.07
N ALA A 11 39.51 -11.09 -49.56
CA ALA A 11 39.68 -10.79 -48.13
C ALA A 11 38.87 -9.57 -47.67
N MET A 12 38.68 -8.56 -48.52
CA MET A 12 37.82 -7.40 -48.25
C MET A 12 36.33 -7.77 -48.27
N CYS A 13 35.91 -8.63 -49.20
CA CYS A 13 34.53 -9.14 -49.27
C CYS A 13 34.19 -10.07 -48.08
N VAL A 14 35.14 -10.85 -47.59
CA VAL A 14 34.95 -11.70 -46.40
C VAL A 14 34.97 -10.86 -45.11
N GLY A 15 35.81 -9.82 -45.03
CA GLY A 15 35.80 -8.88 -43.90
C GLY A 15 34.52 -8.04 -43.78
N LEU A 16 33.89 -7.70 -44.91
CA LEU A 16 32.59 -7.01 -44.96
C LEU A 16 31.40 -7.94 -44.64
N ALA A 17 31.56 -9.27 -44.80
CA ALA A 17 30.51 -10.24 -44.46
C ALA A 17 30.42 -10.51 -42.95
N THR A 18 31.48 -10.25 -42.18
CA THR A 18 31.51 -10.43 -40.72
C THR A 18 31.08 -9.20 -39.92
N SER A 19 31.01 -8.02 -40.54
CA SER A 19 30.65 -6.76 -39.88
C SER A 19 29.18 -6.39 -40.11
N GLY A 20 28.26 -7.28 -39.73
CA GLY A 20 26.83 -7.01 -39.93
C GLY A 20 25.94 -8.20 -39.58
N CYS A 21 26.20 -8.87 -38.45
CA CYS A 21 25.29 -9.87 -37.93
C CYS A 21 24.87 -9.45 -36.54
N THR A 22 23.65 -8.93 -36.42
CA THR A 22 23.01 -8.65 -35.14
C THR A 22 22.01 -9.77 -34.85
N ILE A 23 22.26 -10.55 -33.81
CA ILE A 23 21.33 -11.56 -33.30
C ILE A 23 20.34 -10.82 -32.40
N VAL A 24 19.05 -10.99 -32.64
CA VAL A 24 18.01 -10.49 -31.74
C VAL A 24 17.95 -11.43 -30.54
N GLU A 25 18.23 -10.91 -29.34
CA GLU A 25 18.26 -11.70 -28.11
C GLU A 25 16.85 -12.15 -27.67
N THR A 26 16.81 -13.18 -26.81
CA THR A 26 15.54 -13.71 -26.29
C THR A 26 14.87 -12.69 -25.37
N GLY A 27 13.65 -12.27 -25.74
CA GLY A 27 12.88 -11.23 -25.05
C GLY A 27 13.06 -9.83 -25.63
N GLU A 28 13.57 -9.73 -26.85
CA GLU A 28 13.58 -8.51 -27.66
C GLU A 28 12.94 -8.76 -29.03
N VAL A 29 12.40 -7.71 -29.63
CA VAL A 29 11.93 -7.70 -31.02
C VAL A 29 12.78 -6.72 -31.81
N GLY A 30 13.26 -7.15 -32.98
CA GLY A 30 14.02 -6.30 -33.88
C GLY A 30 13.10 -5.60 -34.89
N LEU A 31 13.30 -4.30 -35.15
CA LEU A 31 12.81 -3.66 -36.37
C LEU A 31 13.98 -3.35 -37.29
N ARG A 32 13.84 -3.71 -38.57
CA ARG A 32 14.83 -3.37 -39.60
C ARG A 32 14.61 -1.94 -40.08
N VAL A 33 15.64 -1.12 -39.97
CA VAL A 33 15.71 0.21 -40.59
C VAL A 33 16.49 0.08 -41.89
N ASN A 34 15.81 0.30 -43.00
CA ASN A 34 16.41 0.32 -44.34
C ASN A 34 17.33 1.53 -44.51
N PHE A 35 18.17 1.49 -45.55
CA PHE A 35 19.13 2.56 -45.85
C PHE A 35 18.45 3.91 -46.18
N ASP A 36 17.20 3.87 -46.67
CA ASP A 36 16.36 5.03 -46.90
C ASP A 36 15.68 5.59 -45.63
N LYS A 37 16.03 5.03 -44.45
CA LYS A 37 15.43 5.31 -43.13
C LYS A 37 13.95 4.91 -43.02
N THR A 38 13.42 4.13 -43.95
CA THR A 38 12.12 3.49 -43.77
C THR A 38 12.26 2.31 -42.82
N ILE A 39 11.23 2.10 -42.00
CA ILE A 39 11.17 1.00 -41.04
C ILE A 39 10.26 -0.05 -41.66
N GLU A 40 10.78 -1.26 -41.85
CA GLU A 40 9.93 -2.37 -42.31
C GLU A 40 8.99 -2.75 -41.17
N GLY A 41 7.68 -2.82 -41.47
CA GLY A 41 6.65 -3.22 -40.51
C GLY A 41 6.70 -4.70 -40.12
N THR A 42 7.63 -5.47 -40.68
CA THR A 42 7.83 -6.88 -40.37
C THR A 42 8.78 -7.00 -39.19
N GLU A 43 8.25 -7.36 -38.04
CA GLU A 43 9.01 -7.55 -36.82
C GLU A 43 9.87 -8.81 -36.88
N LEU A 44 11.13 -8.67 -36.46
CA LEU A 44 12.11 -9.74 -36.43
C LEU A 44 12.03 -10.44 -35.08
N VAL A 45 11.57 -11.69 -35.10
CA VAL A 45 11.43 -12.55 -33.91
C VAL A 45 12.81 -12.91 -33.35
N ALA A 46 12.88 -13.07 -32.02
CA ALA A 46 14.08 -13.50 -31.30
C ALA A 46 14.74 -14.74 -31.94
N GLY A 47 16.07 -14.72 -32.04
CA GLY A 47 16.85 -15.78 -32.67
C GLY A 47 16.95 -15.72 -34.20
N SER A 48 16.38 -14.71 -34.85
CA SER A 48 16.54 -14.51 -36.30
C SER A 48 17.92 -13.95 -36.66
N PHE A 49 18.56 -14.57 -37.65
CA PHE A 49 19.84 -14.13 -38.21
C PHE A 49 19.58 -13.03 -39.26
N ASN A 50 19.88 -11.77 -38.90
CA ASN A 50 19.62 -10.63 -39.77
C ASN A 50 20.94 -10.00 -40.27
N GLN A 51 21.09 -9.94 -41.59
CA GLN A 51 22.26 -9.36 -42.26
C GLN A 51 22.17 -7.82 -42.24
N THR A 52 22.97 -7.19 -41.40
CA THR A 52 23.10 -5.74 -41.13
C THR A 52 24.09 -5.02 -42.08
N VAL A 53 24.48 -5.64 -43.21
CA VAL A 53 25.41 -5.02 -44.18
C VAL A 53 24.79 -3.79 -44.86
N ILE A 54 23.44 -3.73 -44.96
CA ILE A 54 22.67 -2.59 -45.45
C ILE A 54 21.47 -2.40 -44.51
N GLY A 55 21.52 -1.36 -43.66
CA GLY A 55 20.49 -1.03 -42.66
C GLY A 55 20.92 -1.34 -41.22
N LYS A 56 20.19 -0.83 -40.22
CA LYS A 56 20.42 -1.08 -38.78
C LYS A 56 19.21 -1.82 -38.20
N VAL A 57 19.45 -2.81 -37.35
CA VAL A 57 18.37 -3.42 -36.53
C VAL A 57 18.27 -2.64 -35.23
N LEU A 58 17.06 -2.15 -34.92
CA LEU A 58 16.73 -1.60 -33.61
C LEU A 58 16.11 -2.70 -32.77
N THR A 59 16.64 -2.94 -31.59
CA THR A 59 16.11 -3.91 -30.63
C THR A 59 15.19 -3.20 -29.64
N PHE A 60 14.07 -3.84 -29.32
CA PHE A 60 13.08 -3.36 -28.37
C PHE A 60 12.82 -4.45 -27.32
N PRO A 61 13.04 -4.19 -26.03
CA PRO A 61 12.71 -5.15 -24.99
C PRO A 61 11.19 -5.32 -24.87
N ILE A 62 10.73 -6.57 -24.91
CA ILE A 62 9.33 -6.96 -24.67
C ILE A 62 9.09 -7.52 -23.27
N LYS A 63 10.16 -7.61 -22.46
CA LYS A 63 10.10 -8.01 -21.05
C LYS A 63 9.34 -6.95 -20.24
N ASP A 64 8.88 -7.34 -19.06
CA ASP A 64 8.26 -6.42 -18.11
C ASP A 64 9.24 -5.27 -17.76
N VAL A 65 8.79 -4.04 -17.97
CA VAL A 65 9.53 -2.81 -17.65
C VAL A 65 8.82 -2.09 -16.50
N SER A 66 9.58 -1.71 -15.47
CA SER A 66 9.06 -0.87 -14.38
C SER A 66 9.24 0.60 -14.71
N VAL A 67 8.15 1.37 -14.59
CA VAL A 67 8.16 2.83 -14.62
C VAL A 67 7.86 3.32 -13.22
N ASP A 68 8.86 3.93 -12.60
CA ASP A 68 8.70 4.54 -11.28
C ASP A 68 8.23 5.99 -11.45
N VAL A 69 7.11 6.31 -10.82
CA VAL A 69 6.57 7.67 -10.73
C VAL A 69 6.72 8.13 -9.29
N ARG A 70 7.69 9.03 -9.07
CA ARG A 70 8.10 9.50 -7.75
C ARG A 70 7.76 10.97 -7.55
N ASP A 71 7.81 11.41 -6.29
CA ASP A 71 7.67 12.78 -5.85
C ASP A 71 6.30 13.40 -6.20
N LEU A 72 5.25 12.57 -6.23
CA LEU A 72 3.90 13.08 -6.46
C LEU A 72 3.31 13.62 -5.17
N ASN A 73 2.75 14.81 -5.30
CA ASN A 73 2.08 15.52 -4.21
C ASN A 73 0.60 15.77 -4.59
N PRO A 74 -0.24 14.71 -4.72
CA PRO A 74 -1.64 14.89 -5.06
C PRO A 74 -2.44 15.49 -3.90
N LEU A 75 -3.58 16.07 -4.25
CA LEU A 75 -4.59 16.51 -3.29
C LEU A 75 -5.60 15.38 -3.08
N ALA A 76 -5.93 15.13 -1.83
CA ALA A 76 -6.94 14.16 -1.40
C ALA A 76 -8.37 14.73 -1.52
N SER A 77 -9.38 13.90 -1.22
CA SER A 77 -10.80 14.28 -1.27
C SER A 77 -11.16 15.39 -0.28
N ASP A 78 -10.52 15.42 0.87
CA ASP A 78 -10.66 16.40 1.95
C ASP A 78 -9.86 17.69 1.69
N ASN A 79 -9.32 17.85 0.48
CA ASN A 79 -8.39 18.92 0.09
C ASN A 79 -7.07 18.95 0.87
N SER A 80 -6.76 17.89 1.61
CA SER A 80 -5.45 17.71 2.21
C SER A 80 -4.40 17.42 1.14
N THR A 81 -3.22 18.02 1.30
CA THR A 81 -2.07 17.70 0.44
C THR A 81 -1.38 16.44 0.94
N MET A 82 -1.12 15.50 0.03
CA MET A 82 -0.23 14.37 0.25
C MET A 82 1.21 14.84 0.12
N LYS A 83 2.06 14.46 1.07
CA LYS A 83 3.49 14.78 1.07
C LYS A 83 4.22 13.94 0.03
N ASP A 84 3.98 12.62 0.07
CA ASP A 84 4.55 11.69 -0.88
C ASP A 84 3.49 10.69 -1.34
N PHE A 85 3.42 10.45 -2.65
CA PHE A 85 2.60 9.42 -3.26
C PHE A 85 3.39 8.81 -4.43
N ASP A 86 4.13 7.74 -4.14
CA ASP A 86 5.01 7.13 -5.13
C ASP A 86 4.46 5.80 -5.60
N ILE A 87 4.48 5.57 -6.91
CA ILE A 87 4.04 4.31 -7.51
C ILE A 87 5.07 3.75 -8.50
N SER A 88 5.06 2.45 -8.69
CA SER A 88 5.64 1.78 -9.86
C SER A 88 4.54 1.17 -10.68
N VAL A 89 4.64 1.36 -12.00
CA VAL A 89 3.81 0.66 -12.97
C VAL A 89 4.71 -0.28 -13.74
N VAL A 90 4.39 -1.56 -13.69
CA VAL A 90 5.03 -2.56 -14.54
C VAL A 90 4.15 -2.78 -15.76
N TYR A 91 4.74 -2.61 -16.94
CA TYR A 91 4.07 -2.82 -18.20
C TYR A 91 4.93 -3.65 -19.14
N ASN A 92 4.28 -4.30 -20.09
CA ASN A 92 4.92 -5.01 -21.18
C ASN A 92 4.25 -4.65 -22.50
N ILE A 93 4.92 -4.99 -23.59
CA ILE A 93 4.48 -4.66 -24.95
C ILE A 93 4.26 -5.96 -25.70
N VAL A 94 3.12 -6.04 -26.38
CA VAL A 94 2.82 -7.16 -27.27
C VAL A 94 3.79 -7.09 -28.45
N PRO A 95 4.53 -8.17 -28.76
CA PRO A 95 5.50 -8.18 -29.85
C PRO A 95 4.94 -7.60 -31.15
N SER A 96 3.76 -8.06 -31.57
CA SER A 96 3.05 -7.67 -32.81
C SER A 96 2.69 -6.18 -32.94
N ALA A 97 2.86 -5.40 -31.88
CA ALA A 97 2.53 -3.98 -31.85
C ALA A 97 3.77 -3.08 -31.78
N VAL A 98 4.98 -3.65 -31.72
CA VAL A 98 6.24 -2.91 -31.59
C VAL A 98 6.44 -1.98 -32.80
N SER A 99 6.19 -2.49 -34.01
CA SER A 99 6.27 -1.73 -35.26
C SER A 99 5.31 -0.54 -35.29
N ASP A 100 4.02 -0.79 -35.01
CA ASP A 100 2.97 0.22 -34.99
C ASP A 100 3.25 1.31 -33.94
N LEU A 101 3.59 0.90 -32.71
CA LEU A 101 3.89 1.81 -31.61
C LEU A 101 5.11 2.68 -31.92
N TYR A 102 6.16 2.15 -32.54
CA TYR A 102 7.36 2.92 -32.84
C TYR A 102 7.19 3.88 -34.02
N ILE A 103 6.41 3.50 -35.03
CA ILE A 103 6.21 4.30 -36.25
C ILE A 103 5.15 5.39 -36.04
N ASN A 104 4.02 5.03 -35.44
CA ASN A 104 2.85 5.91 -35.37
C ASN A 104 2.81 6.78 -34.11
N LYS A 105 3.61 6.48 -33.08
CA LYS A 105 3.67 7.29 -31.86
C LYS A 105 4.87 8.22 -31.88
N SER A 106 4.72 9.34 -31.16
CA SER A 106 5.78 10.34 -31.07
C SER A 106 7.02 9.75 -30.41
N ARG A 107 8.20 10.10 -30.92
CA ARG A 107 9.49 9.72 -30.32
C ARG A 107 9.60 10.12 -28.85
N SER A 108 8.94 11.22 -28.45
CA SER A 108 8.91 11.71 -27.07
C SER A 108 8.20 10.78 -26.08
N PHE A 109 7.43 9.81 -26.57
CA PHE A 109 6.75 8.83 -25.73
C PHE A 109 7.63 7.62 -25.40
N HIS A 110 8.74 7.43 -26.11
CA HIS A 110 9.71 6.39 -25.83
C HIS A 110 10.88 6.96 -25.02
N MET A 111 11.50 6.13 -24.20
CA MET A 111 12.74 6.46 -23.49
C MET A 111 13.90 5.73 -24.15
N VAL A 112 15.03 6.41 -24.34
CA VAL A 112 16.26 5.78 -24.82
C VAL A 112 17.23 5.69 -23.64
N ASP A 113 17.69 4.49 -23.34
CA ASP A 113 18.67 4.27 -22.28
C ASP A 113 20.07 4.71 -22.70
N ASN A 114 20.97 4.84 -21.73
CA ASN A 114 22.40 5.10 -21.96
C ASN A 114 23.06 3.98 -22.79
N SER A 115 22.52 2.75 -22.71
CA SER A 115 22.93 1.61 -23.54
C SER A 115 22.47 1.71 -25.01
N GLY A 116 21.55 2.64 -25.31
CA GLY A 116 20.99 2.84 -26.64
C GLY A 116 19.71 2.05 -26.93
N ASP A 117 19.20 1.29 -25.96
CA ASP A 117 17.94 0.55 -26.06
C ASP A 117 16.74 1.47 -25.95
N ILE A 118 15.69 1.17 -26.71
CA ILE A 118 14.48 2.00 -26.78
C ILE A 118 13.36 1.32 -26.00
N TYR A 119 13.01 1.90 -24.85
CA TYR A 119 11.82 1.54 -24.10
C TYR A 119 10.61 2.25 -24.69
N LEU A 120 9.81 1.50 -25.44
CA LEU A 120 8.64 2.06 -26.09
C LEU A 120 7.58 2.48 -25.07
N MET A 121 6.96 3.65 -25.26
CA MET A 121 5.82 4.13 -24.45
C MET A 121 6.14 4.41 -22.98
N HIS A 122 7.39 4.26 -22.53
CA HIS A 122 7.82 4.53 -21.16
C HIS A 122 7.38 5.90 -20.64
N GLN A 123 7.67 6.97 -21.40
CA GLN A 123 7.32 8.34 -20.99
C GLN A 123 5.82 8.57 -21.03
N TYR A 124 5.12 7.93 -21.98
CA TYR A 124 3.66 8.02 -22.03
C TYR A 124 3.01 7.32 -20.82
N ILE A 125 3.46 6.12 -20.46
CA ILE A 125 3.01 5.40 -19.28
C ILE A 125 3.29 6.19 -18.00
N TYR A 126 4.45 6.83 -17.88
CA TYR A 126 4.75 7.74 -16.77
C TYR A 126 3.70 8.85 -16.63
N GLN A 127 3.34 9.53 -17.72
CA GLN A 127 2.36 10.62 -17.67
C GLN A 127 0.94 10.12 -17.39
N THR A 128 0.55 8.99 -18.00
CA THR A 128 -0.76 8.37 -17.78
C THR A 128 -0.92 7.88 -16.34
N ALA A 129 0.12 7.26 -15.78
CA ALA A 129 0.18 6.85 -14.39
C ALA A 129 0.07 8.05 -13.44
N ARG A 130 0.86 9.10 -13.68
CA ARG A 130 0.78 10.34 -12.91
C ARG A 130 -0.63 10.93 -12.93
N ASN A 131 -1.25 11.04 -14.10
CA ASN A 131 -2.61 11.55 -14.23
C ASN A 131 -3.65 10.67 -13.52
N ALA A 132 -3.49 9.34 -13.60
CA ALA A 132 -4.36 8.40 -12.90
C ALA A 132 -4.24 8.56 -11.37
N VAL A 133 -3.03 8.70 -10.84
CA VAL A 133 -2.79 8.97 -9.40
C VAL A 133 -3.52 10.23 -8.96
N TYR A 134 -3.37 11.35 -9.68
CA TYR A 134 -4.06 12.61 -9.31
C TYR A 134 -5.59 12.48 -9.34
N LYS A 135 -6.15 11.67 -10.25
CA LYS A 135 -7.60 11.41 -10.30
C LYS A 135 -8.06 10.50 -9.17
N THR A 136 -7.33 9.43 -8.88
CA THR A 136 -7.69 8.45 -7.85
C THR A 136 -7.51 9.04 -6.45
N ALA A 137 -6.42 9.78 -6.19
CA ALA A 137 -6.17 10.43 -4.90
C ALA A 137 -7.33 11.34 -4.47
N ARG A 138 -7.99 12.01 -5.43
CA ARG A 138 -9.14 12.88 -5.13
C ARG A 138 -10.39 12.15 -4.62
N LYS A 139 -10.45 10.82 -4.70
CA LYS A 139 -11.57 10.02 -4.22
C LYS A 139 -11.43 9.60 -2.75
N TYR A 140 -10.22 9.62 -2.22
CA TYR A 140 -9.91 9.11 -0.89
C TYR A 140 -9.45 10.24 0.04
N GLU A 141 -9.81 10.14 1.32
CA GLU A 141 -9.29 11.04 2.34
C GLU A 141 -7.83 10.70 2.65
N ALA A 142 -6.98 11.71 2.85
CA ALA A 142 -5.54 11.52 3.02
C ALA A 142 -5.19 10.48 4.10
N LEU A 143 -5.94 10.45 5.21
CA LEU A 143 -5.71 9.53 6.33
C LEU A 143 -6.11 8.09 6.03
N ASN A 144 -7.14 7.90 5.22
CA ASN A 144 -7.71 6.57 4.92
C ASN A 144 -7.12 5.98 3.62
N MET A 145 -6.25 6.70 2.91
CA MET A 145 -5.67 6.18 1.67
C MET A 145 -4.81 4.93 1.92
N ASN A 146 -4.06 4.90 3.01
CA ASN A 146 -3.16 3.78 3.30
C ASN A 146 -3.92 2.48 3.56
N ASP A 147 -5.09 2.57 4.21
CA ASP A 147 -5.96 1.42 4.46
C ASP A 147 -6.61 0.90 3.17
N ASN A 148 -6.82 1.79 2.18
CA ASN A 148 -7.39 1.45 0.88
C ASN A 148 -6.33 1.25 -0.22
N ARG A 149 -5.07 1.00 0.14
CA ARG A 149 -3.96 0.88 -0.82
C ARG A 149 -4.24 -0.10 -1.96
N ALA A 150 -4.71 -1.30 -1.64
CA ALA A 150 -5.00 -2.33 -2.63
C ALA A 150 -6.08 -1.89 -3.63
N GLN A 151 -7.13 -1.21 -3.14
CA GLN A 151 -8.19 -0.66 -4.00
C GLN A 151 -7.66 0.47 -4.88
N ILE A 152 -6.79 1.33 -4.34
CA ILE A 152 -6.17 2.42 -5.09
C ILE A 152 -5.27 1.86 -6.22
N GLU A 153 -4.49 0.82 -5.94
CA GLU A 153 -3.67 0.13 -6.95
C GLU A 153 -4.52 -0.42 -8.10
N GLU A 154 -5.61 -1.12 -7.77
CA GLU A 154 -6.56 -1.67 -8.74
C GLU A 154 -7.26 -0.56 -9.55
N GLU A 155 -7.72 0.50 -8.90
CA GLU A 155 -8.35 1.63 -9.58
C GLU A 155 -7.38 2.36 -10.52
N ILE A 156 -6.12 2.55 -10.12
CA ILE A 156 -5.10 3.15 -10.97
C ILE A 156 -4.86 2.23 -12.18
N GLN A 157 -4.67 0.93 -11.96
CA GLN A 157 -4.48 -0.03 -13.06
C GLN A 157 -5.65 0.00 -14.05
N SER A 158 -6.88 -0.03 -13.54
CA SER A 158 -8.10 0.01 -14.36
C SER A 158 -8.25 1.33 -15.13
N SER A 159 -8.00 2.46 -14.47
CA SER A 159 -8.03 3.80 -15.07
C SER A 159 -7.00 3.93 -16.19
N MET A 160 -5.79 3.44 -15.97
CA MET A 160 -4.74 3.46 -16.99
C MET A 160 -5.08 2.51 -18.15
N SER A 161 -5.55 1.30 -17.87
CA SER A 161 -5.95 0.33 -18.90
C SER A 161 -7.08 0.86 -19.77
N LYS A 162 -8.06 1.54 -19.17
CA LYS A 162 -9.13 2.22 -19.90
C LYS A 162 -8.59 3.35 -20.78
N THR A 163 -7.69 4.18 -20.24
CA THR A 163 -7.06 5.26 -21.01
C THR A 163 -6.30 4.73 -22.23
N LEU A 164 -5.55 3.63 -22.05
CA LEU A 164 -4.84 2.97 -23.14
C LEU A 164 -5.81 2.39 -24.20
N ALA A 165 -6.90 1.76 -23.76
CA ALA A 165 -7.92 1.23 -24.66
C ALA A 165 -8.62 2.34 -25.47
N ASP A 166 -8.97 3.46 -24.81
CA ASP A 166 -9.61 4.62 -25.44
C ASP A 166 -8.70 5.26 -26.52
N GLU A 167 -7.38 5.27 -26.28
CA GLU A 167 -6.38 5.74 -27.24
C GLU A 167 -5.95 4.70 -28.29
N LYS A 168 -6.61 3.53 -28.32
CA LYS A 168 -6.32 2.39 -29.20
C LYS A 168 -4.89 1.86 -29.06
N LEU A 169 -4.31 1.96 -27.87
CA LEU A 169 -2.98 1.48 -27.51
C LEU A 169 -3.02 0.02 -27.04
N ASN A 170 -3.72 -0.85 -27.77
CA ASN A 170 -3.94 -2.26 -27.39
C ASN A 170 -2.67 -3.11 -27.35
N GLY A 171 -1.55 -2.58 -27.89
CA GLY A 171 -0.23 -3.20 -27.82
C GLY A 171 0.50 -3.03 -26.50
N VAL A 172 0.00 -2.18 -25.58
CA VAL A 172 0.61 -1.93 -24.28
C VAL A 172 -0.26 -2.55 -23.19
N ILE A 173 0.32 -3.45 -22.40
CA ILE A 173 -0.37 -4.17 -21.33
C ILE A 173 0.22 -3.72 -19.99
N ILE A 174 -0.66 -3.37 -19.05
CA ILE A 174 -0.27 -3.03 -17.68
C ILE A 174 -0.36 -4.28 -16.82
N SER A 175 0.81 -4.84 -16.48
CA SER A 175 0.92 -6.07 -15.69
C SER A 175 0.50 -5.84 -14.24
N GLN A 176 1.03 -4.79 -13.61
CA GLN A 176 0.73 -4.46 -12.20
C GLN A 176 1.04 -3.00 -11.89
N VAL A 177 0.30 -2.45 -10.92
CA VAL A 177 0.59 -1.16 -10.30
C VAL A 177 0.86 -1.41 -8.83
N ARG A 178 1.95 -0.82 -8.31
CA ARG A 178 2.33 -0.91 -6.90
C ARG A 178 2.51 0.49 -6.34
N VAL A 179 1.90 0.77 -5.20
CA VAL A 179 2.17 1.98 -4.44
C VAL A 179 3.32 1.69 -3.48
N PHE A 180 4.41 2.45 -3.57
CA PHE A 180 5.55 2.33 -2.65
C PHE A 180 5.37 3.19 -1.41
N SER A 181 5.00 4.45 -1.61
CA SER A 181 4.91 5.45 -0.53
C SER A 181 3.57 6.17 -0.62
N MET A 182 2.95 6.38 0.53
CA MET A 182 1.68 7.08 0.63
C MET A 182 1.62 7.78 1.98
N VAL A 183 2.09 9.02 1.99
CA VAL A 183 2.39 9.76 3.20
C VAL A 183 1.59 11.07 3.19
N PRO A 184 0.63 11.24 4.12
CA PRO A 184 -0.06 12.51 4.30
C PRO A 184 0.90 13.61 4.73
N SER A 185 0.52 14.87 4.53
CA SER A 185 1.26 16.00 5.08
C SER A 185 1.38 15.95 6.60
N ASP A 186 2.44 16.55 7.14
CA ASP A 186 2.76 16.47 8.57
C ASP A 186 1.65 17.11 9.44
N ALA A 187 0.94 18.13 8.92
CA ALA A 187 -0.21 18.73 9.58
C ALA A 187 -1.40 17.76 9.71
N VAL A 188 -1.66 16.97 8.66
CA VAL A 188 -2.75 15.98 8.63
C VAL A 188 -2.41 14.80 9.53
N LYS A 189 -1.15 14.36 9.56
CA LYS A 189 -0.68 13.36 10.53
C LYS A 189 -0.87 13.82 11.97
N ALA A 190 -0.43 15.04 12.30
CA ALA A 190 -0.61 15.59 13.64
C ALA A 190 -2.11 15.67 14.03
N SER A 191 -2.98 16.04 13.07
CA SER A 191 -4.43 16.02 13.28
C SER A 191 -4.96 14.60 13.55
N ALA A 192 -4.49 13.60 12.81
CA ALA A 192 -4.86 12.21 13.01
C ALA A 192 -4.38 11.66 14.36
N ASP A 193 -3.14 11.96 14.77
CA ASP A 193 -2.61 11.55 16.06
C ASP A 193 -3.45 12.15 17.20
N ASN A 194 -3.85 13.42 17.06
CA ASN A 194 -4.76 14.07 18.00
C ASN A 194 -6.15 13.40 18.02
N LEU A 195 -6.68 13.01 16.86
CA LEU A 195 -7.97 12.33 16.75
C LEU A 195 -7.92 10.92 17.36
N VAL A 196 -6.85 10.16 17.10
CA VAL A 196 -6.64 8.83 17.68
C VAL A 196 -6.50 8.93 19.20
N ARG A 197 -5.76 9.93 19.69
CA ARG A 197 -5.67 10.21 21.13
C ARG A 197 -7.05 10.52 21.72
N ALA A 198 -7.82 11.43 21.10
CA ALA A 198 -9.16 11.78 21.55
C ALA A 198 -10.12 10.58 21.55
N LYS A 199 -10.09 9.74 20.50
CA LYS A 199 -10.90 8.51 20.44
C LYS A 199 -10.51 7.49 21.51
N ASN A 200 -9.22 7.37 21.82
CA ASN A 200 -8.76 6.47 22.88
C ASN A 200 -9.15 6.99 24.27
N GLU A 201 -9.08 8.31 24.49
CA GLU A 201 -9.58 8.95 25.71
C GLU A 201 -11.10 8.77 25.86
N GLU A 202 -11.87 8.93 24.78
CA GLU A 202 -13.32 8.69 24.76
C GLU A 202 -13.64 7.23 25.09
N LYS A 203 -13.00 6.27 24.43
CA LYS A 203 -13.16 4.84 24.73
C LYS A 203 -12.79 4.51 26.18
N THR A 204 -11.74 5.13 26.72
CA THR A 204 -11.35 4.93 28.12
C THR A 204 -12.45 5.42 29.06
N LYS A 205 -13.01 6.61 28.81
CA LYS A 205 -14.13 7.15 29.59
C LYS A 205 -15.41 6.31 29.45
N GLU A 206 -15.71 5.82 28.25
CA GLU A 206 -16.84 4.91 28.03
C GLU A 206 -16.68 3.61 28.83
N VAL A 207 -15.48 3.03 28.85
CA VAL A 207 -15.17 1.85 29.64
C VAL A 207 -15.26 2.16 31.14
N GLU A 208 -14.76 3.30 31.60
CA GLU A 208 -14.91 3.76 32.99
C GLU A 208 -16.38 3.91 33.38
N VAL A 209 -17.20 4.50 32.52
CA VAL A 209 -18.66 4.61 32.72
C VAL A 209 -19.30 3.23 32.76
N GLN A 210 -18.90 2.29 31.90
CA GLN A 210 -19.42 0.92 31.95
C GLN A 210 -18.99 0.18 33.22
N ILE A 211 -17.75 0.36 33.70
CA ILE A 211 -17.29 -0.20 34.97
C ILE A 211 -18.10 0.39 36.13
N ALA A 212 -18.29 1.72 36.16
CA ALA A 212 -19.10 2.38 37.17
C ALA A 212 -20.55 1.90 37.17
N LYS A 213 -21.15 1.66 36.00
CA LYS A 213 -22.49 1.06 35.88
C LYS A 213 -22.53 -0.37 36.41
N LYS A 214 -21.57 -1.23 36.04
CA LYS A 214 -21.48 -2.61 36.53
C LYS A 214 -21.27 -2.66 38.04
N GLU A 215 -20.47 -1.74 38.60
CA GLU A 215 -20.28 -1.64 40.04
C GLU A 215 -21.53 -1.11 40.75
N ALA A 216 -22.23 -0.14 40.15
CA ALA A 216 -23.53 0.32 40.67
C ALA A 216 -24.58 -0.80 40.63
N GLU A 217 -24.62 -1.61 39.57
CA GLU A 217 -25.47 -2.81 39.48
C GLU A 217 -25.09 -3.84 40.55
N ARG A 218 -23.79 -4.08 40.76
CA ARG A 218 -23.29 -4.96 41.82
C ARG A 218 -23.72 -4.48 43.20
N ILE A 219 -23.59 -3.18 43.49
CA ILE A 219 -24.01 -2.55 44.74
C ILE A 219 -25.54 -2.60 44.88
N SER A 220 -26.30 -2.37 43.80
CA SER A 220 -27.76 -2.48 43.81
C SER A 220 -28.22 -3.91 44.12
N ALA A 221 -27.58 -4.92 43.51
CA ALA A 221 -27.82 -6.33 43.83
C ALA A 221 -27.39 -6.69 45.26
N LEU A 222 -26.26 -6.14 45.75
CA LEU A 222 -25.86 -6.28 47.16
C LEU A 222 -26.84 -5.60 48.11
N ASN A 223 -27.37 -4.42 47.77
CA ASN A 223 -28.32 -3.65 48.59
C ASN A 223 -29.71 -4.29 48.59
N ALA A 224 -30.16 -4.83 47.46
CA ALA A 224 -31.37 -5.66 47.41
C ALA A 224 -31.22 -6.89 48.33
N ASN A 225 -30.02 -7.46 48.40
CA ASN A 225 -29.67 -8.52 49.35
C ASN A 225 -29.33 -8.01 50.77
N ALA A 226 -29.08 -6.72 50.97
CA ALA A 226 -28.77 -6.15 52.29
C ALA A 226 -29.98 -6.16 53.23
N GLY A 227 -31.20 -6.13 52.68
CA GLY A 227 -32.42 -6.44 53.44
C GLY A 227 -32.44 -7.88 53.97
N ALA A 228 -31.82 -8.83 53.27
CA ALA A 228 -31.63 -10.20 53.76
C ALA A 228 -30.46 -10.31 54.75
N ILE A 229 -29.40 -9.50 54.60
CA ILE A 229 -28.27 -9.48 55.55
C ILE A 229 -28.70 -8.88 56.90
N SER A 230 -29.47 -7.79 56.93
CA SER A 230 -29.99 -7.24 58.19
C SER A 230 -30.97 -8.21 58.86
N TYR A 231 -31.81 -8.90 58.09
CA TYR A 231 -32.74 -9.91 58.61
C TYR A 231 -32.00 -11.17 59.11
N MET A 232 -30.95 -11.62 58.41
CA MET A 232 -30.09 -12.71 58.87
C MET A 232 -29.22 -12.31 60.07
N GLN A 233 -28.76 -11.06 60.15
CA GLN A 233 -28.01 -10.55 61.30
C GLN A 233 -28.93 -10.38 62.52
N ALA A 234 -30.18 -9.95 62.31
CA ALA A 234 -31.21 -9.94 63.34
C ALA A 234 -31.61 -11.36 63.77
N GLN A 235 -31.75 -12.31 62.84
CA GLN A 235 -31.99 -13.73 63.17
C GLN A 235 -30.79 -14.37 63.85
N ALA A 236 -29.56 -14.04 63.46
CA ALA A 236 -28.35 -14.54 64.11
C ALA A 236 -28.25 -13.99 65.54
N GLN A 237 -28.53 -12.70 65.74
CA GLN A 237 -28.62 -12.10 67.08
C GLN A 237 -29.76 -12.72 67.91
N MET A 238 -30.92 -13.00 67.29
CA MET A 238 -32.05 -13.65 67.97
C MET A 238 -31.70 -15.10 68.36
N LYS A 239 -31.07 -15.89 67.48
CA LYS A 239 -30.60 -17.25 67.80
C LYS A 239 -29.47 -17.26 68.83
N ILE A 240 -28.59 -16.25 68.82
CA ILE A 240 -27.57 -16.06 69.87
C ILE A 240 -28.26 -15.72 71.20
N ALA A 241 -29.27 -14.85 71.21
CA ALA A 241 -30.05 -14.51 72.40
C ALA A 241 -30.85 -15.71 72.94
N GLU A 242 -31.43 -16.53 72.06
CA GLU A 242 -32.09 -17.79 72.42
C GLU A 242 -31.09 -18.81 73.00
N GLY A 243 -29.91 -18.97 72.40
CA GLY A 243 -28.84 -19.82 72.93
C GLY A 243 -28.28 -19.36 74.28
N ILE A 244 -28.31 -18.05 74.56
CA ILE A 244 -27.98 -17.48 75.87
C ILE A 244 -29.11 -17.74 76.88
N ALA A 245 -30.38 -17.65 76.48
CA ALA A 245 -31.54 -17.90 77.34
C ALA A 245 -31.71 -19.40 77.70
N GLU A 246 -31.33 -20.32 76.80
CA GLU A 246 -31.35 -21.77 77.03
C GLU A 246 -30.17 -22.29 77.89
N GLY A 247 -29.31 -21.40 78.39
CA GLY A 247 -28.36 -21.73 79.47
C GLY A 247 -27.15 -22.59 79.09
N LYS A 248 -26.77 -22.68 77.81
CA LYS A 248 -25.64 -23.50 77.34
C LYS A 248 -24.36 -22.73 76.96
N VAL A 249 -24.19 -21.48 77.38
CA VAL A 249 -22.97 -20.71 77.07
C VAL A 249 -22.43 -19.95 78.28
N HIS A 250 -21.32 -20.43 78.86
CA HIS A 250 -20.51 -19.70 79.84
C HIS A 250 -19.47 -18.84 79.11
N THR A 251 -19.87 -17.79 78.40
CA THR A 251 -18.91 -16.80 77.90
C THR A 251 -19.53 -15.42 77.81
N VAL A 252 -18.83 -14.44 78.38
CA VAL A 252 -19.19 -13.02 78.37
C VAL A 252 -19.21 -12.50 76.93
N VAL A 253 -20.36 -12.00 76.47
CA VAL A 253 -20.51 -11.34 75.17
C VAL A 253 -19.99 -9.91 75.30
N ILE A 254 -18.84 -9.63 74.68
CA ILE A 254 -18.27 -8.28 74.58
C ILE A 254 -18.63 -7.75 73.18
N PRO A 255 -19.43 -6.68 73.05
CA PRO A 255 -19.66 -6.00 71.78
C PRO A 255 -18.33 -5.51 71.18
N TYR A 256 -18.19 -5.56 69.85
CA TYR A 256 -16.96 -5.18 69.12
C TYR A 256 -16.58 -3.68 69.23
N ASP A 257 -17.32 -2.88 69.99
CA ASP A 257 -17.03 -1.46 70.24
C ASP A 257 -17.18 -1.11 71.74
N PHE A 258 -16.32 -1.69 72.59
CA PHE A 258 -16.27 -1.37 74.01
C PHE A 258 -15.50 -0.05 74.24
N LYS A 259 -16.18 1.09 74.16
CA LYS A 259 -15.65 2.35 74.71
C LYS A 259 -15.76 2.33 76.24
N GLY A 260 -14.68 1.91 76.89
CA GLY A 260 -14.58 1.91 78.35
C GLY A 260 -14.74 3.32 78.92
N MET A 261 -15.76 3.52 79.75
CA MET A 261 -15.85 4.69 80.63
C MET A 261 -15.12 4.38 81.94
N VAL A 262 -13.98 5.05 82.15
CA VAL A 262 -13.30 5.06 83.45
C VAL A 262 -13.93 6.14 84.32
N ASN A 263 -14.76 5.75 85.29
CA ASN A 263 -15.20 6.66 86.35
C ASN A 263 -14.15 6.68 87.45
N VAL A 264 -13.25 7.67 87.41
CA VAL A 264 -12.36 7.98 88.52
C VAL A 264 -13.17 8.78 89.53
N GLY A 265 -13.65 8.11 90.57
CA GLY A 265 -14.21 8.76 91.75
C GLY A 265 -13.15 9.67 92.37
N GLY A 266 -13.38 10.99 92.30
CA GLY A 266 -12.53 11.97 92.95
C GLY A 266 -12.64 11.85 94.48
N PRO A 267 -11.52 11.86 95.23
CA PRO A 267 -11.55 12.20 96.63
C PRO A 267 -11.64 13.73 96.80
N LYS A 268 -12.35 14.13 97.86
CA LYS A 268 -12.70 15.49 98.27
C LYS A 268 -11.53 16.47 98.34
#